data_AF-A0A962UZM4-F1
#
_entry.id   AF-A0A962UZM4-F1
#
_cell.length_a   1.000
_cell.length_b   1.000
_cell.length_c   1.000
_cell.angle_alpha   90.00
_cell.angle_beta   90.00
_cell.angle_gamma   90.00
#
_symmetry.space_group_name_H-M   'P 1'
#
loop_
_entity.id
_entity.type
_entity.pdbx_description
1 polymer ?
#
loop_
_entity_poly.entity_id
_entity_poly.type
_entity_poly.pdbx_seq_one_letter_code
_entity_poly.pdbx_strand_id
1 'polypeptide(L)'
;MLPEIGHLALVLALAMALLLAALPLYGAARGDHRLMATARPLATAQFGFLLLSFLCLVWSFINNDFSVAYVAQNSNSQLPVWYRISATWGGHEG
;
A
#
# COMPACT_ATOMS: atom_id res chain seq x y z
N MET A 1 -8.15 11.60 -8.76
CA MET A 1 -6.69 11.67 -8.98
C MET A 1 -5.87 11.12 -7.81
N LEU A 2 -6.19 11.46 -6.55
CA LEU A 2 -5.43 10.93 -5.40
C LEU A 2 -5.58 9.40 -5.21
N PRO A 3 -6.77 8.79 -5.41
CA PRO A 3 -6.91 7.33 -5.44
C PRO A 3 -6.04 6.65 -6.50
N GLU A 4 -5.90 7.26 -7.68
CA GLU A 4 -5.13 6.74 -8.81
C GLU A 4 -3.63 6.75 -8.50
N ILE A 5 -3.13 7.79 -7.83
CA ILE A 5 -1.76 7.83 -7.30
C ILE A 5 -1.56 6.71 -6.27
N GLY A 6 -2.52 6.52 -5.35
CA GLY A 6 -2.48 5.45 -4.36
C GLY A 6 -2.46 4.07 -5.00
N HIS A 7 -3.22 3.87 -6.07
CA HIS A 7 -3.27 2.62 -6.82
C HIS A 7 -1.95 2.37 -7.58
N LEU A 8 -1.40 3.38 -8.24
CA LEU A 8 -0.09 3.28 -8.89
C LEU A 8 1.02 2.95 -7.89
N ALA A 9 1.01 3.60 -6.72
CA ALA A 9 1.94 3.31 -5.63
C ALA A 9 1.81 1.85 -5.16
N LEU A 10 0.59 1.31 -5.07
CA LEU A 10 0.37 -0.10 -4.72
C LEU A 10 0.97 -1.05 -5.77
N VAL A 11 0.81 -0.75 -7.06
CA VAL A 11 1.41 -1.54 -8.15
C VAL A 11 2.94 -1.51 -8.07
N LEU A 12 3.54 -0.34 -7.81
CA LEU A 12 4.99 -0.22 -7.62
C LEU A 12 5.46 -0.98 -6.37
N ALA A 13 4.70 -0.94 -5.27
CA ALA A 13 4.99 -1.74 -4.08
C ALA A 13 4.98 -3.25 -4.39
N LEU A 14 4.03 -3.72 -5.20
CA LEU A 14 3.97 -5.11 -5.65
C LEU A 14 5.22 -5.47 -6.49
N ALA A 15 5.62 -4.60 -7.41
CA ALA A 15 6.84 -4.81 -8.20
C ALA A 15 8.09 -4.90 -7.29
N MET A 16 8.21 -4.00 -6.29
CA MET A 16 9.30 -4.06 -5.31
C MET A 16 9.26 -5.35 -4.49
N ALA A 17 8.08 -5.82 -4.09
CA ALA A 17 7.91 -7.06 -3.35
C ALA A 17 8.38 -8.29 -4.15
N LEU A 18 8.04 -8.35 -5.44
CA LEU A 18 8.50 -9.43 -6.32
C LEU A 18 10.02 -9.42 -6.49
N LEU A 19 10.62 -8.25 -6.70
CA LEU A 19 12.08 -8.12 -6.78
C LEU A 19 12.76 -8.46 -5.45
N LEU A 20 12.19 -8.02 -4.32
CA LEU A 20 12.69 -8.32 -2.97
C LEU A 20 12.63 -9.81 -2.65
N ALA A 21 11.60 -10.51 -3.14
CA ALA A 21 11.47 -11.96 -2.96
C ALA A 21 12.45 -12.74 -3.86
N ALA A 22 12.70 -12.27 -5.09
CA ALA A 22 13.49 -12.99 -6.07
C ALA A 22 15.01 -12.71 -5.96
N LEU A 23 15.45 -11.45 -5.99
CA LEU A 23 16.86 -11.10 -6.18
C LEU A 23 17.74 -11.46 -4.97
N PRO A 24 17.40 -11.10 -3.72
CA PRO A 24 18.23 -11.45 -2.57
C PRO A 24 18.24 -12.95 -2.30
N LEU A 25 17.12 -13.63 -2.53
CA LEU A 25 17.01 -15.09 -2.35
C LEU A 25 17.88 -15.83 -3.37
N TYR A 26 17.83 -15.41 -4.63
CA TYR A 26 18.71 -15.94 -5.67
C TYR A 26 20.19 -15.62 -5.39
N GLY A 27 20.47 -14.41 -4.89
CA GLY A 27 21.80 -14.01 -4.43
C GLY A 27 22.34 -14.91 -3.32
N ALA A 28 21.50 -15.21 -2.31
CA ALA A 28 21.86 -16.11 -1.22
C ALA A 28 22.13 -17.54 -1.73
N ALA A 29 21.34 -18.04 -2.68
CA ALA A 29 21.55 -19.37 -3.27
C ALA A 29 22.85 -19.48 -4.06
N ARG A 30 23.38 -18.38 -4.62
CA ARG A 30 24.63 -18.34 -5.38
C ARG A 30 25.84 -17.80 -4.62
N GLY A 31 25.65 -17.31 -3.39
CA GLY A 31 26.70 -16.61 -2.65
C GLY A 31 27.08 -15.25 -3.25
N ASP A 32 26.18 -14.62 -4.02
CA ASP A 32 26.42 -13.30 -4.61
C ASP A 32 25.98 -12.17 -3.66
N HIS A 33 26.95 -11.56 -2.99
CA HIS A 33 26.74 -10.46 -2.06
C HIS A 33 26.09 -9.22 -2.69
N ARG A 34 26.28 -8.97 -3.99
CA ARG A 34 25.66 -7.80 -4.66
C ARG A 34 24.16 -7.98 -4.77
N LEU A 35 23.72 -9.18 -5.16
CA LEU A 35 22.31 -9.52 -5.22
C LEU A 35 21.67 -9.53 -3.84
N MET A 36 22.35 -10.07 -2.82
CA MET A 36 21.88 -9.99 -1.43
C MET A 36 21.74 -8.55 -0.93
N ALA A 37 22.65 -7.66 -1.30
CA ALA A 37 22.62 -6.25 -0.90
C ALA A 37 21.41 -5.48 -1.47
N THR A 38 20.74 -5.98 -2.51
CA THR A 38 19.50 -5.38 -3.04
C THR A 38 18.33 -5.44 -2.07
N ALA A 39 18.37 -6.32 -1.04
CA ALA A 39 17.28 -6.48 -0.09
C ALA A 39 16.92 -5.18 0.64
N ARG A 40 17.93 -4.44 1.12
CA ARG A 40 17.72 -3.20 1.87
C ARG A 40 17.02 -2.11 1.05
N PRO A 41 17.54 -1.68 -0.13
CA PRO A 41 16.89 -0.65 -0.92
C PRO A 41 15.49 -1.07 -1.41
N LEU A 42 15.31 -2.34 -1.78
CA LEU A 42 14.00 -2.85 -2.22
C LEU A 42 12.98 -2.85 -1.08
N ALA A 43 13.36 -3.27 0.13
CA ALA A 43 12.49 -3.23 1.30
C ALA A 43 12.12 -1.79 1.67
N THR A 44 13.07 -0.85 1.63
CA THR A 44 12.79 0.57 1.90
C THR A 44 11.86 1.19 0.84
N ALA A 45 12.05 0.85 -0.43
CA ALA A 45 11.18 1.29 -1.52
C ALA A 45 9.77 0.70 -1.39
N GLN A 46 9.67 -0.60 -1.10
CA GLN A 46 8.40 -1.28 -0.86
C GLN A 46 7.63 -0.62 0.30
N PHE A 47 8.30 -0.35 1.42
CA PHE A 47 7.69 0.34 2.55
C PHE A 47 7.19 1.74 2.15
N GLY A 48 8.00 2.53 1.45
CA GLY A 48 7.61 3.87 1.02
C GLY A 48 6.39 3.87 0.10
N PHE A 49 6.34 2.97 -0.88
CA PHE A 49 5.21 2.85 -1.79
C PHE A 49 3.94 2.34 -1.11
N LEU A 50 4.05 1.36 -0.20
CA LEU A 50 2.92 0.88 0.60
C LEU A 50 2.38 2.00 1.50
N LEU A 51 3.26 2.73 2.18
CA LEU A 51 2.87 3.84 3.04
C LEU A 51 2.14 4.93 2.24
N LEU A 52 2.66 5.29 1.07
CA LEU A 52 2.02 6.27 0.19
C LEU A 52 0.62 5.81 -0.25
N SER A 53 0.51 4.56 -0.73
CA SER A 53 -0.76 3.98 -1.14
C SER A 53 -1.79 3.98 -0.01
N PHE A 54 -1.36 3.59 1.19
CA PHE A 54 -2.18 3.56 2.37
C PHE A 54 -2.67 4.96 2.80
N LEU A 55 -1.78 5.97 2.80
CA LEU A 55 -2.16 7.34 3.11
C LEU A 55 -3.17 7.91 2.10
N CYS A 56 -3.02 7.57 0.82
CA CYS A 56 -4.02 7.92 -0.20
C CYS A 56 -5.38 7.27 0.07
N LEU A 57 -5.39 6.01 0.51
CA LEU A 57 -6.62 5.31 0.89
C LEU A 57 -7.28 5.94 2.12
N VAL A 58 -6.53 6.21 3.17
CA VAL A 58 -7.03 6.90 4.38
C VAL A 58 -7.64 8.25 4.02
N TRP A 59 -6.98 9.03 3.16
CA TRP A 59 -7.50 10.31 2.68
C TRP A 59 -8.84 10.15 1.95
N SER A 60 -8.98 9.08 1.18
CA SER A 60 -10.22 8.76 0.46
C SER A 60 -11.36 8.44 1.44
N PHE A 61 -11.09 7.72 2.54
CA PHE A 61 -12.06 7.52 3.63
C PHE A 61 -12.43 8.82 4.36
N ILE A 62 -11.44 9.66 4.69
CA ILE A 62 -11.67 10.95 5.37
C ILE A 62 -12.52 11.92 4.53
N ASN A 63 -12.44 11.83 3.20
CA ASN A 63 -13.24 12.67 2.31
C ASN A 63 -14.51 11.99 1.77
N ASN A 64 -14.77 10.73 2.16
CA ASN A 64 -15.86 9.92 1.60
C ASN A 64 -15.82 9.89 0.07
N ASP A 65 -14.66 9.62 -0.51
CA ASP A 65 -14.53 9.49 -1.95
C ASP A 65 -15.21 8.19 -2.43
N PHE A 66 -16.52 8.26 -2.66
CA PHE A 66 -17.35 7.14 -3.09
C PHE A 66 -17.09 6.67 -4.53
N SER A 67 -16.22 7.36 -5.28
CA SER A 67 -15.73 6.82 -6.56
C SER A 67 -14.88 5.57 -6.35
N VAL A 68 -14.27 5.42 -5.16
CA VAL A 68 -13.53 4.24 -4.75
C VAL A 68 -14.49 3.22 -4.17
N ALA A 69 -14.66 2.09 -4.86
CA ALA A 69 -15.61 1.03 -4.47
C ALA A 69 -15.43 0.57 -3.01
N TYR A 70 -14.19 0.44 -2.54
CA TYR A 70 -13.91 0.04 -1.16
C TYR A 70 -14.40 1.09 -0.14
N VAL A 71 -14.25 2.39 -0.43
CA VAL A 71 -14.77 3.46 0.44
C VAL A 71 -16.29 3.48 0.41
N ALA A 72 -16.91 3.28 -0.76
CA ALA A 72 -18.37 3.25 -0.92
C ALA A 72 -19.04 2.10 -0.16
N GLN A 73 -18.33 0.97 0.01
CA GLN A 73 -18.86 -0.21 0.72
C GLN A 73 -18.62 -0.16 2.23
N ASN A 74 -17.66 0.64 2.71
CA ASN A 74 -17.16 0.59 4.10
C ASN A 74 -17.18 1.96 4.80
N SER A 75 -17.81 2.98 4.23
CA SER A 75 -17.88 4.32 4.82
C SER A 75 -19.23 4.98 4.53
N ASN A 76 -19.65 5.83 5.46
CA ASN A 76 -20.87 6.63 5.38
C ASN A 76 -20.56 8.08 5.78
N SER A 77 -21.20 9.06 5.14
CA SER A 77 -21.01 10.48 5.42
C SER A 77 -21.35 10.88 6.86
N GLN A 78 -22.16 10.09 7.56
CA GLN A 78 -22.57 10.34 8.94
C GLN A 78 -21.53 9.84 9.98
N LEU A 79 -20.53 9.07 9.56
CA LEU A 79 -19.50 8.55 10.47
C LEU A 79 -18.50 9.64 10.88
N PRO A 80 -18.21 9.78 12.19
CA PRO A 80 -17.12 10.61 12.66
C PRO A 80 -15.78 10.22 12.00
N VAL A 81 -14.90 11.19 11.77
CA VAL A 81 -13.61 11.01 11.06
C VAL A 81 -12.79 9.84 11.61
N TRP A 82 -12.76 9.67 12.93
CA TRP A 82 -12.00 8.61 13.60
C TRP A 82 -12.46 7.21 13.20
N TYR A 83 -13.79 7.03 13.07
CA TYR A 83 -14.36 5.76 12.61
C TYR A 83 -14.05 5.50 11.14
N ARG A 84 -14.06 6.55 10.31
CA ARG A 84 -13.69 6.43 8.88
C ARG A 84 -12.22 6.06 8.69
N ILE A 85 -11.32 6.60 9.52
CA ILE A 85 -9.91 6.18 9.53
C ILE A 85 -9.82 4.70 9.92
N SER A 86 -10.51 4.27 10.99
CA SER A 86 -10.49 2.87 11.41
C SER A 86 -11.11 1.91 10.38
N ALA A 87 -12.09 2.37 9.60
CA ALA A 87 -12.73 1.58 8.54
C ALA A 87 -11.76 1.21 7.41
N THR A 88 -10.70 2.00 7.21
CA THR A 88 -9.64 1.71 6.23
C THR A 88 -9.06 0.30 6.38
N TRP A 89 -8.92 -0.21 7.62
CA TRP A 89 -8.42 -1.55 7.94
C TRP A 89 -9.44 -2.45 8.63
N GLY A 90 -10.44 -1.87 9.31
CA GLY A 90 -11.46 -2.60 10.06
C GLY A 90 -12.57 -3.18 9.19
N GLY A 91 -12.77 -2.68 7.96
CA GLY A 91 -13.70 -3.24 6.98
C GLY A 91 -15.13 -3.46 7.50
N HIS A 92 -15.57 -2.66 8.47
CA HIS A 92 -16.95 -2.73 8.93
C HIS A 92 -17.81 -2.12 7.82
N GLU A 93 -18.77 -2.91 7.32
CA GLU A 93 -19.80 -2.43 6.40
C GLU A 93 -20.45 -1.19 7.03
N GLY A 94 -20.46 -0.09 6.26
CA GLY A 94 -20.90 1.25 6.70
C GLY A 94 -22.37 1.52 6.47
#